data_AF-A0A5N3ZYW1-F1
#
_entry.id   AF-A0A5N3ZYW1-F1
#
_cell.length_a   1.000
_cell.length_b   1.000
_cell.length_c   1.000
_cell.angle_alpha   90.00
_cell.angle_beta   90.00
_cell.angle_gamma   90.00
#
_symmetry.space_group_name_H-M   'P 1'
#
loop_
_entity.id
_entity.type
_entity.pdbx_description
1 polymer ?
#
loop_
_entity_poly.entity_id
_entity_poly.type
_entity_poly.pdbx_seq_one_letter_code
_entity_poly.pdbx_strand_id
1 'polypeptide(L)'
;SSGTNPDSQSEAPVAHCNDDDKFNSDTLSDNPLINEIVALIGRLYSMSSLPRSIVQLVVESVTEMMRSLSTYLKSIMEQLELTSQHVLAISTVFSDLLNVLEELGSEYLRFKYFTNLNTYIKPETFIIGEQPSLQKLRSRNDISNSTAMTFKKIEGQIIPLRKIFKLFLELPNIFQTIMSYMQKEMSLPPHLLSSVFQGQIWRNLVQKYPNDKIILPLLIYFDDFESCNPLGSKADVYKIGATYVSLACIPPELATLLENIL
;
A
#
# COMPACT_ATOMS: atom_id res chain seq x y z
N SER A 1 -3.35 34.65 -59.08
CA SER A 1 -2.09 34.51 -58.34
C SER A 1 -2.44 33.96 -56.96
N SER A 2 -2.69 32.66 -56.83
CA SER A 2 -1.68 31.59 -56.62
C SER A 2 -0.92 31.77 -55.30
N GLY A 3 -1.27 30.96 -54.31
CA GLY A 3 -0.65 30.92 -52.99
C GLY A 3 -1.24 29.81 -52.15
N THR A 4 -1.10 28.59 -52.66
CA THR A 4 -1.25 27.27 -52.03
C THR A 4 -0.84 27.25 -50.55
N ASN A 5 -1.70 26.70 -49.69
CA ASN A 5 -1.29 26.07 -48.43
C ASN A 5 -1.09 24.57 -48.70
N PRO A 6 0.14 24.04 -48.61
CA PRO A 6 0.38 22.62 -48.44
C PRO A 6 0.81 22.30 -47.00
N ASP A 7 0.58 21.04 -46.63
CA ASP A 7 1.18 20.29 -45.52
C ASP A 7 0.64 20.60 -44.11
N SER A 8 -0.19 19.77 -43.45
CA SER A 8 -0.27 18.31 -43.35
C SER A 8 0.96 17.66 -42.71
N GLN A 9 0.70 16.93 -41.61
CA GLN A 9 1.58 16.05 -40.82
C GLN A 9 2.47 16.79 -39.78
N SER A 10 2.61 16.37 -38.52
CA SER A 10 2.37 15.08 -37.87
C SER A 10 2.32 15.32 -36.34
N GLU A 11 1.15 15.16 -35.70
CA GLU A 11 1.09 14.99 -34.24
C GLU A 11 1.68 13.62 -33.90
N ALA A 12 2.77 13.62 -33.13
CA ALA A 12 3.40 12.40 -32.65
C ALA A 12 2.44 11.62 -31.74
N PRO A 13 2.33 10.29 -31.89
CA PRO A 13 1.39 9.51 -31.13
C PRO A 13 1.81 9.46 -29.66
N VAL A 14 0.88 9.85 -28.78
CA VAL A 14 0.94 9.62 -27.34
C VAL A 14 1.08 8.12 -27.13
N ALA A 15 2.20 7.71 -26.54
CA ALA A 15 2.42 6.32 -26.16
C ALA A 15 1.38 5.92 -25.11
N HIS A 16 0.32 5.25 -25.56
CA HIS A 16 -0.48 4.40 -24.71
C HIS A 16 0.44 3.29 -24.20
N CYS A 17 0.83 3.37 -22.92
CA CYS A 17 1.27 2.19 -22.18
C CYS A 17 0.06 1.25 -22.12
N ASN A 18 0.05 0.27 -23.00
CA ASN A 18 -0.83 -0.89 -22.89
C ASN A 18 -0.31 -1.73 -21.72
N ASP A 19 -0.79 -1.42 -20.51
CA ASP A 19 -0.77 -2.35 -19.39
C ASP A 19 -1.88 -3.40 -19.62
N ASP A 20 -1.71 -4.22 -20.65
CA ASP A 20 -2.48 -5.45 -20.86
C ASP A 20 -1.64 -6.65 -20.39
N ASP A 21 -1.15 -6.59 -19.14
CA ASP A 21 -0.88 -7.80 -18.39
C ASP A 21 -2.19 -8.28 -17.76
N LYS A 22 -2.94 -9.01 -18.57
CA LYS A 22 -4.05 -9.86 -18.12
C LYS A 22 -3.46 -10.92 -17.18
N PHE A 23 -3.43 -10.63 -15.88
CA PHE A 23 -3.13 -11.61 -14.85
C PHE A 23 -4.35 -11.83 -13.97
N ASN A 24 -4.74 -13.10 -13.84
CA ASN A 24 -5.90 -13.56 -13.09
C ASN A 24 -5.91 -12.96 -11.68
N SER A 25 -6.99 -12.28 -11.34
CA SER A 25 -7.47 -12.27 -9.95
C SER A 25 -7.79 -13.71 -9.56
N ASP A 26 -7.53 -14.07 -8.31
CA ASP A 26 -7.74 -15.39 -7.69
C ASP A 26 -6.52 -16.31 -7.94
N THR A 27 -5.76 -16.80 -6.95
CA THR A 27 -6.09 -17.23 -5.60
C THR A 27 -4.85 -17.21 -4.70
N LEU A 28 -5.08 -17.15 -3.39
CA LEU A 28 -4.18 -17.72 -2.38
C LEU A 28 -3.69 -19.13 -2.82
N SER A 29 -2.50 -19.54 -2.39
CA SER A 29 -1.99 -20.88 -2.72
C SER A 29 -2.98 -21.94 -2.27
N ASP A 30 -3.16 -23.02 -3.05
CA ASP A 30 -3.94 -24.18 -2.62
C ASP A 30 -3.34 -24.83 -1.34
N ASN A 31 -2.08 -24.54 -1.05
CA ASN A 31 -1.43 -24.98 0.18
C ASN A 31 -1.78 -24.01 1.34
N PRO A 32 -2.56 -24.46 2.35
CA PRO A 32 -2.97 -23.60 3.46
C PRO A 32 -1.79 -23.07 4.29
N LEU A 33 -0.68 -23.80 4.35
CA LEU A 33 0.51 -23.38 5.09
C LEU A 33 1.24 -22.23 4.40
N ILE A 34 1.24 -22.20 3.06
CA ILE A 34 1.80 -21.07 2.30
C ILE A 34 1.02 -19.79 2.63
N ASN A 35 -0.31 -19.90 2.67
CA ASN A 35 -1.17 -18.77 3.02
C ASN A 35 -0.92 -18.26 4.45
N GLU A 36 -0.67 -19.16 5.40
CA GLU A 36 -0.32 -18.77 6.77
C GLU A 36 1.04 -18.08 6.86
N ILE A 37 2.04 -18.50 6.08
CA ILE A 37 3.34 -17.81 6.02
C ILE A 37 3.17 -16.39 5.47
N VAL A 38 2.42 -16.24 4.37
CA VAL A 38 2.13 -14.93 3.76
C VAL A 38 1.35 -14.05 4.73
N ALA A 39 0.33 -14.59 5.39
CA ALA A 39 -0.46 -13.88 6.39
C ALA A 39 0.37 -13.49 7.62
N LEU A 40 1.25 -14.36 8.10
CA LEU A 40 2.19 -14.06 9.19
C LEU A 40 3.06 -12.85 8.84
N ILE A 41 3.67 -12.86 7.65
CA ILE A 41 4.52 -11.75 7.19
C ILE A 41 3.69 -10.46 7.02
N GLY A 42 2.49 -10.57 6.47
CA GLY A 42 1.55 -9.44 6.37
C GLY A 42 1.21 -8.84 7.75
N ARG A 43 0.95 -9.69 8.75
CA ARG A 43 0.71 -9.27 10.14
C ARG A 43 1.92 -8.57 10.76
N LEU A 44 3.13 -9.02 10.47
CA LEU A 44 4.35 -8.34 10.94
C LEU A 44 4.45 -6.91 10.37
N TYR A 45 4.06 -6.72 9.11
CA TYR A 45 4.04 -5.40 8.47
C TYR A 45 2.89 -4.50 8.93
N SER A 46 1.79 -5.05 9.45
CA SER A 46 0.70 -4.25 10.01
C SER A 46 1.03 -3.69 11.40
N MET A 47 2.10 -4.17 12.06
CA MET A 47 2.54 -3.66 13.36
C MET A 47 3.36 -2.38 13.19
N SER A 48 2.73 -1.21 13.38
CA SER A 48 3.34 0.13 13.30
C SER A 48 4.62 0.27 14.14
N SER A 49 4.63 -0.37 15.32
CA SER A 49 5.74 -0.31 16.28
C SER A 49 6.96 -1.15 15.88
N LEU A 50 6.84 -2.04 14.89
CA LEU A 50 7.86 -3.02 14.56
C LEU A 50 8.77 -2.51 13.43
N PRO A 51 10.08 -2.30 13.69
CA PRO A 51 10.99 -1.82 12.64
C PRO A 51 11.14 -2.83 11.50
N ARG A 52 11.29 -2.35 10.26
CA ARG A 52 11.46 -3.22 9.08
C ARG A 52 12.65 -4.19 9.19
N SER A 53 13.70 -3.78 9.90
CA SER A 53 14.85 -4.65 10.20
C SER A 53 14.46 -5.86 11.07
N ILE A 54 13.50 -5.71 11.98
CA ILE A 54 12.99 -6.80 12.80
C ILE A 54 12.12 -7.74 11.96
N VAL A 55 11.29 -7.21 11.03
CA VAL A 55 10.55 -8.07 10.08
C VAL A 55 11.54 -8.95 9.29
N GLN A 56 12.63 -8.35 8.79
CA GLN A 56 13.67 -9.09 8.08
C GLN A 56 14.29 -10.17 8.96
N LEU A 57 14.67 -9.85 10.19
CA LEU A 57 15.24 -10.80 11.14
C LEU A 57 14.29 -11.99 11.42
N VAL A 58 12.99 -11.71 11.58
CA VAL A 58 11.99 -12.75 11.80
C VAL A 58 11.86 -13.67 10.59
N VAL A 59 11.79 -13.11 9.37
CA VAL A 59 11.72 -13.89 8.13
C VAL A 59 12.96 -14.78 7.97
N GLU A 60 14.16 -14.24 8.22
CA GLU A 60 15.41 -15.01 8.18
C GLU A 60 15.42 -16.15 9.20
N SER A 61 15.02 -15.86 10.44
CA SER A 61 14.97 -16.84 11.53
C SER A 61 13.98 -17.97 11.22
N VAL A 62 12.79 -17.64 10.72
CA VAL A 62 11.78 -18.64 10.31
C VAL A 62 12.31 -19.49 9.15
N THR A 63 12.98 -18.88 8.18
CA THR A 63 13.56 -19.60 7.04
C THR A 63 14.64 -20.58 7.50
N GLU A 64 15.55 -20.18 8.39
CA GLU A 64 16.59 -21.05 8.93
C GLU A 64 16.01 -22.18 9.79
N MET A 65 15.00 -21.88 10.60
CA MET A 65 14.28 -22.89 11.38
C MET A 65 13.63 -23.93 10.47
N MET A 66 12.97 -23.50 9.39
CA MET A 66 12.35 -24.41 8.41
C MET A 66 13.38 -25.26 7.66
N ARG A 67 14.55 -24.71 7.32
CA ARG A 67 15.65 -25.49 6.72
C ARG A 67 16.17 -26.56 7.67
N SER A 68 16.35 -26.20 8.94
CA SER A 68 16.81 -27.11 9.98
C SER A 68 15.82 -28.24 10.22
N LEU A 69 14.52 -27.92 10.30
CA LEU A 69 13.44 -28.89 10.45
C LEU A 69 13.36 -29.85 9.25
N SER A 70 13.43 -29.32 8.02
CA SER A 70 13.45 -30.12 6.80
C SER A 70 14.62 -31.10 6.78
N THR A 71 15.80 -30.65 7.20
CA THR A 71 17.02 -31.48 7.25
C THR A 71 16.90 -32.59 8.30
N TYR A 72 16.39 -32.25 9.49
CA TYR A 72 16.17 -33.21 10.57
C TYR A 72 15.16 -34.28 10.18
N LEU A 73 14.04 -33.89 9.56
CA LEU A 73 13.02 -34.83 9.12
C LEU A 73 13.52 -35.76 8.01
N LYS A 74 14.30 -35.25 7.04
CA LYS A 74 14.96 -36.10 6.04
C LYS A 74 15.82 -37.18 6.69
N SER A 75 16.60 -36.83 7.71
CA SER A 75 17.41 -37.80 8.45
C SER A 75 16.58 -38.87 9.16
N ILE A 76 15.46 -38.50 9.79
CA ILE A 76 14.53 -39.47 10.41
C ILE A 76 13.96 -40.41 9.35
N MET A 77 13.60 -39.87 8.18
CA MET A 77 12.97 -40.66 7.11
C MET A 77 13.94 -41.68 6.51
N GLU A 78 15.23 -41.33 6.40
CA GLU A 78 16.30 -42.25 6.01
C GLU A 78 16.49 -43.37 7.05
N GLN A 79 16.42 -43.05 8.35
CA GLN A 79 16.55 -44.05 9.43
C GLN A 79 15.36 -45.02 9.51
N LEU A 80 14.16 -44.59 9.10
CA LEU A 80 12.94 -45.38 9.15
C LEU A 80 12.71 -46.24 7.89
N GLU A 81 13.64 -46.23 6.92
CA GLU A 81 13.55 -46.98 5.65
C GLU A 81 12.22 -46.74 4.91
N LEU A 82 11.69 -45.52 4.98
CA LEU A 82 10.40 -45.18 4.36
C LEU A 82 10.45 -45.35 2.84
N THR A 83 9.33 -45.76 2.24
CA THR A 83 9.23 -45.90 0.78
C THR A 83 9.40 -44.57 0.06
N SER A 84 9.99 -44.62 -1.13
CA SER A 84 10.36 -43.45 -1.94
C SER A 84 9.20 -42.50 -2.21
N GLN A 85 7.96 -43.00 -2.34
CA GLN A 85 6.78 -42.17 -2.59
C GLN A 85 6.39 -41.31 -1.37
N HIS A 86 6.37 -41.86 -0.16
CA HIS A 86 6.08 -41.09 1.05
C HIS A 86 7.19 -40.06 1.32
N VAL A 87 8.44 -40.43 1.04
CA VAL A 87 9.58 -39.53 1.18
C VAL A 87 9.51 -38.35 0.23
N LEU A 88 9.12 -38.62 -1.02
CA LEU A 88 8.92 -37.59 -2.03
C LEU A 88 7.82 -36.62 -1.61
N ALA A 89 6.65 -37.13 -1.20
CA ALA A 89 5.51 -36.29 -0.83
C ALA A 89 5.84 -35.31 0.31
N ILE A 90 6.49 -35.79 1.38
CA ILE A 90 6.89 -34.94 2.51
C ILE A 90 7.97 -33.94 2.07
N SER A 91 8.95 -34.39 1.29
CA SER A 91 10.02 -33.52 0.80
C SER A 91 9.50 -32.40 -0.10
N THR A 92 8.49 -32.67 -0.93
CA THR A 92 7.82 -31.66 -1.75
C THR A 92 7.18 -30.59 -0.88
N VAL A 93 6.44 -30.96 0.17
CA VAL A 93 5.82 -29.98 1.09
C VAL A 93 6.87 -29.05 1.69
N PHE A 94 7.99 -29.58 2.21
CA PHE A 94 9.04 -28.72 2.77
C PHE A 94 9.76 -27.88 1.71
N SER A 95 9.94 -28.42 0.50
CA SER A 95 10.50 -27.66 -0.62
C SER A 95 9.61 -26.48 -0.97
N ASP A 96 8.29 -26.69 -1.07
CA ASP A 96 7.34 -25.64 -1.41
C ASP A 96 7.31 -24.53 -0.35
N LEU A 97 7.34 -24.91 0.94
CA LEU A 97 7.40 -23.93 2.04
C LEU A 97 8.69 -23.11 2.03
N LEU A 98 9.84 -23.76 1.78
CA LEU A 98 11.13 -23.08 1.68
C LEU A 98 11.20 -22.16 0.47
N ASN A 99 10.67 -22.61 -0.68
CA ASN A 99 10.59 -21.78 -1.89
C ASN A 99 9.81 -20.49 -1.64
N VAL A 100 8.64 -20.57 -0.97
CA VAL A 100 7.86 -19.38 -0.61
C VAL A 100 8.62 -18.45 0.33
N LEU A 101 9.33 -18.99 1.33
CA LEU A 101 10.13 -18.17 2.24
C LEU A 101 11.29 -17.48 1.52
N GLU A 102 11.88 -18.12 0.52
CA GLU A 102 12.91 -17.51 -0.34
C GLU A 102 12.34 -16.44 -1.28
N GLU A 103 11.15 -16.68 -1.86
CA GLU A 103 10.39 -15.66 -2.60
C GLU A 103 9.98 -14.46 -1.73
N LEU A 104 9.95 -14.62 -0.41
CA LEU A 104 9.68 -13.57 0.56
C LEU A 104 10.95 -13.12 1.32
N GLY A 105 12.13 -13.54 0.85
CA GLY A 105 13.38 -13.44 1.60
C GLY A 105 13.90 -12.01 1.81
N SER A 106 13.57 -11.08 0.91
CA SER A 106 13.94 -9.66 1.05
C SER A 106 12.71 -8.76 1.04
N GLU A 107 12.84 -7.57 1.62
CA GLU A 107 11.77 -6.56 1.63
C GLU A 107 11.25 -6.26 0.22
N TYR A 108 12.17 -6.11 -0.74
CA TYR A 108 11.81 -5.88 -2.14
C TYR A 108 10.93 -7.01 -2.69
N LEU A 109 11.31 -8.27 -2.45
CA LEU A 109 10.56 -9.42 -2.94
C LEU A 109 9.18 -9.54 -2.26
N ARG A 110 9.09 -9.24 -0.95
CA ARG A 110 7.83 -9.22 -0.21
C ARG A 110 6.85 -8.19 -0.78
N PHE A 111 7.30 -6.94 -0.99
CA PHE A 111 6.43 -5.93 -1.58
C PHE A 111 6.08 -6.25 -3.04
N LYS A 112 6.99 -6.85 -3.82
CA LYS A 112 6.68 -7.35 -5.16
C LYS A 112 5.59 -8.41 -5.11
N TYR A 113 5.71 -9.37 -4.21
CA TYR A 113 4.73 -10.43 -3.99
C TYR A 113 3.35 -9.87 -3.61
N PHE A 114 3.29 -8.96 -2.62
CA PHE A 114 2.02 -8.33 -2.21
C PHE A 114 1.41 -7.43 -3.30
N THR A 115 2.24 -6.76 -4.10
CA THR A 115 1.77 -5.98 -5.26
C THR A 115 1.12 -6.91 -6.28
N ASN A 116 1.75 -8.04 -6.58
CA ASN A 116 1.21 -9.04 -7.50
C ASN A 116 -0.10 -9.67 -7.00
N LEU A 117 -0.23 -9.84 -5.67
CA LEU A 117 -1.47 -10.30 -5.04
C LEU A 117 -2.55 -9.21 -4.95
N ASN A 118 -2.31 -7.98 -5.41
CA ASN A 118 -3.22 -6.83 -5.22
C ASN A 118 -3.58 -6.54 -3.74
N THR A 119 -2.71 -6.94 -2.80
CA THR A 119 -2.90 -6.72 -1.36
C THR A 119 -2.11 -5.53 -0.82
N TYR A 120 -1.14 -5.04 -1.60
CA TYR A 120 -0.37 -3.84 -1.28
C TYR A 120 -0.62 -2.72 -2.30
N ILE A 121 -1.01 -1.55 -1.79
CA ILE A 121 -1.20 -0.34 -2.59
C ILE A 121 0.02 0.56 -2.39
N LYS A 122 0.86 0.66 -3.42
CA LYS A 122 2.03 1.53 -3.40
C LYS A 122 1.63 3.02 -3.50
N PRO A 123 2.32 3.92 -2.78
CA PRO A 123 2.22 5.36 -3.03
C PRO A 123 2.63 5.72 -4.47
N GLU A 124 1.89 6.63 -5.08
CA GLU A 124 2.15 7.20 -6.38
C GLU A 124 2.78 8.59 -6.21
N THR A 125 3.87 8.84 -6.94
CA THR A 125 4.55 10.14 -6.92
C THR A 125 3.92 11.08 -7.93
N PHE A 126 3.69 12.33 -7.54
CA PHE A 126 3.23 13.38 -8.44
C PHE A 126 4.07 14.65 -8.26
N ILE A 127 4.15 15.48 -9.30
CA ILE A 127 4.90 16.73 -9.26
C ILE A 127 3.99 17.84 -8.72
N ILE A 128 4.43 18.49 -7.64
CA ILE A 128 3.75 19.65 -7.04
C ILE A 128 4.20 20.93 -7.75
N GLY A 129 5.48 21.02 -8.07
CA GLY A 129 6.07 22.18 -8.73
C GLY A 129 7.55 22.01 -8.97
N GLU A 130 8.21 23.10 -9.33
CA GLU A 130 9.64 23.13 -9.59
C GLU A 130 10.27 24.33 -8.88
N GLN A 131 11.44 24.13 -8.28
CA GLN A 131 12.20 25.20 -7.64
C GLN A 131 13.60 25.34 -8.24
N PRO A 132 14.11 26.58 -8.43
CA PRO A 132 15.49 26.80 -8.82
C PRO A 132 16.44 26.21 -7.77
N SER A 133 17.43 25.45 -8.24
CA SER A 133 18.44 24.82 -7.40
C SER A 133 19.82 24.94 -8.05
N LEU A 134 20.79 25.34 -7.24
CA LEU A 134 22.18 25.40 -7.67
C LEU A 134 22.79 23.99 -7.58
N GLN A 135 23.13 23.41 -8.72
CA GLN A 135 23.81 22.12 -8.78
C GLN A 135 25.27 22.30 -9.22
N LYS A 136 26.17 21.61 -8.53
CA LYS A 136 27.57 21.50 -8.95
C LYS A 136 27.64 20.63 -10.19
N LEU A 137 28.23 21.15 -11.26
CA LEU A 137 28.50 20.36 -12.46
C LEU A 137 29.63 19.38 -12.12
N ARG A 138 29.30 18.11 -11.89
CA ARG A 138 30.30 17.06 -11.71
C ARG A 138 30.78 16.59 -13.09
N SER A 139 31.69 17.35 -13.70
CA SER A 139 32.48 16.84 -14.82
C SER A 139 33.68 16.08 -14.25
N ARG A 140 33.89 14.84 -14.73
CA ARG A 140 34.92 13.92 -14.22
C ARG A 140 36.35 14.46 -14.38
N ASN A 141 36.54 15.51 -15.20
CA ASN A 141 37.84 16.09 -15.55
C ASN A 141 37.95 17.61 -15.36
N ASP A 142 36.95 18.31 -14.78
CA ASP A 142 37.05 19.77 -14.60
C ASP A 142 37.46 20.16 -13.16
N ILE A 143 38.57 20.89 -13.07
CA ILE A 143 39.07 21.56 -11.85
C ILE A 143 38.20 22.81 -11.53
N SER A 144 37.30 23.22 -12.42
CA SER A 144 36.42 24.36 -12.20
C SER A 144 35.20 23.95 -11.35
N ASN A 145 35.04 24.59 -10.19
CA ASN A 145 33.83 24.51 -9.34
C ASN A 145 32.65 25.25 -10.01
N SER A 146 32.30 24.87 -11.23
CA SER A 146 31.23 25.51 -11.99
C SER A 146 29.86 25.05 -11.45
N THR A 147 29.01 26.02 -11.15
CA THR A 147 27.65 25.79 -10.61
C THR A 147 26.64 26.24 -11.66
N ALA A 148 25.65 25.39 -11.95
CA ALA A 148 24.57 25.73 -12.87
C ALA A 148 23.24 25.84 -12.10
N MET A 149 22.39 26.77 -12.53
CA MET A 149 21.00 26.83 -12.07
C MET A 149 20.21 25.74 -12.80
N THR A 150 19.58 24.86 -12.03
CA THR A 150 18.76 23.76 -12.53
C THR A 150 17.44 23.75 -11.78
N PHE A 151 16.34 23.42 -12.46
CA PHE A 151 15.05 23.27 -11.79
C PHE A 151 14.95 21.90 -11.16
N LYS A 152 14.77 21.87 -9.83
CA LYS A 152 14.52 20.65 -9.07
C LYS A 152 13.01 20.47 -8.92
N LYS A 153 12.51 19.30 -9.32
CA LYS A 153 11.12 18.91 -9.10
C LYS A 153 10.83 18.76 -7.62
N ILE A 154 9.73 19.37 -7.19
CA ILE A 154 9.13 19.17 -5.88
C ILE A 154 8.06 18.09 -6.07
N GLU A 155 8.24 16.97 -5.40
CA GLU A 155 7.40 15.78 -5.55
C GLU A 155 6.55 15.60 -4.29
N GLY A 156 5.29 15.24 -4.49
CA GLY A 156 4.39 14.74 -3.46
C GLY A 156 4.15 13.25 -3.63
N GLN A 157 3.63 12.61 -2.59
CA GLN A 157 3.17 11.23 -2.65
C GLN A 157 1.69 11.15 -2.31
N ILE A 158 0.96 10.31 -3.03
CA ILE A 158 -0.45 10.03 -2.79
C ILE A 158 -0.70 8.54 -2.78
N ILE A 159 -1.50 8.05 -1.84
CA ILE A 159 -2.04 6.69 -1.89
C ILE A 159 -3.45 6.77 -2.49
N PRO A 160 -3.73 6.12 -3.63
CA PRO A 160 -5.02 6.27 -4.29
C PRO A 160 -6.18 5.75 -3.43
N LEU A 161 -6.98 6.66 -2.86
CA LEU A 161 -8.13 6.33 -2.01
C LEU A 161 -9.13 5.40 -2.70
N ARG A 162 -9.29 5.52 -4.03
CA ARG A 162 -10.15 4.62 -4.82
C ARG A 162 -9.73 3.16 -4.67
N LYS A 163 -8.42 2.87 -4.73
CA LYS A 163 -7.88 1.52 -4.59
C LYS A 163 -8.08 1.03 -3.15
N ILE A 164 -7.82 1.89 -2.16
CA ILE A 164 -8.00 1.58 -0.73
C ILE A 164 -9.45 1.24 -0.43
N PHE A 165 -10.39 2.13 -0.78
CA PHE A 165 -11.81 1.93 -0.47
C PHE A 165 -12.40 0.76 -1.23
N LYS A 166 -11.94 0.46 -2.45
CA LYS A 166 -12.36 -0.76 -3.14
C LYS A 166 -12.03 -2.00 -2.31
N LEU A 167 -10.75 -2.19 -1.96
CA LEU A 167 -10.33 -3.36 -1.19
C LEU A 167 -10.99 -3.40 0.19
N PHE A 168 -11.09 -2.26 0.89
CA PHE A 168 -11.68 -2.18 2.21
C PHE A 168 -13.18 -2.50 2.22
N LEU A 169 -13.95 -1.98 1.26
CA LEU A 169 -15.39 -2.23 1.19
C LEU A 169 -15.72 -3.63 0.66
N GLU A 170 -14.83 -4.24 -0.12
CA GLU A 170 -14.93 -5.63 -0.59
C GLU A 170 -14.61 -6.66 0.51
N LEU A 171 -14.06 -6.24 1.65
CA LEU A 171 -13.88 -7.13 2.79
C LEU A 171 -15.21 -7.72 3.27
N PRO A 172 -15.24 -8.99 3.73
CA PRO A 172 -16.45 -9.66 4.16
C PRO A 172 -17.26 -8.82 5.16
N ASN A 173 -18.54 -8.58 4.84
CA ASN A 173 -19.50 -7.86 5.66
C ASN A 173 -19.21 -6.38 5.95
N ILE A 174 -18.08 -5.80 5.51
CA ILE A 174 -17.73 -4.41 5.83
C ILE A 174 -18.70 -3.42 5.18
N PHE A 175 -18.95 -3.53 3.88
CA PHE A 175 -19.88 -2.64 3.18
C PHE A 175 -21.30 -2.69 3.78
N GLN A 176 -21.82 -3.91 4.01
CA GLN A 176 -23.15 -4.08 4.60
C GLN A 176 -23.25 -3.49 6.02
N THR A 177 -22.20 -3.65 6.82
CA THR A 177 -22.11 -3.10 8.18
C THR A 177 -22.15 -1.57 8.14
N ILE A 178 -21.37 -0.96 7.25
CA ILE A 178 -21.35 0.50 7.05
C ILE A 178 -22.73 1.02 6.64
N MET A 179 -23.36 0.39 5.65
CA MET A 179 -24.68 0.81 5.16
C MET A 179 -25.74 0.70 6.26
N SER A 180 -25.71 -0.39 7.04
CA SER A 180 -26.64 -0.60 8.15
C SER A 180 -26.47 0.44 9.25
N TYR A 181 -25.21 0.77 9.59
CA TYR A 181 -24.89 1.81 10.56
C TYR A 181 -25.35 3.20 10.09
N MET A 182 -25.06 3.56 8.84
CA MET A 182 -25.53 4.82 8.26
C MET A 182 -27.05 4.94 8.31
N GLN A 183 -27.78 3.90 7.92
CA GLN A 183 -29.25 3.90 7.95
C GLN A 183 -29.77 4.08 9.37
N LYS A 184 -29.18 3.38 10.35
CA LYS A 184 -29.52 3.52 11.77
C LYS A 184 -29.31 4.95 12.24
N GLU A 185 -28.13 5.54 12.01
CA GLU A 185 -27.82 6.90 12.44
C GLU A 185 -28.72 7.95 11.78
N MET A 186 -28.99 7.82 10.48
CA MET A 186 -29.86 8.73 9.75
C MET A 186 -31.32 8.66 10.20
N SER A 187 -31.74 7.54 10.81
CA SER A 187 -33.10 7.38 11.38
C SER A 187 -33.26 8.01 12.77
N LEU A 188 -32.16 8.40 13.42
CA LEU A 188 -32.22 8.99 14.75
C LEU A 188 -32.87 10.38 14.73
N PRO A 189 -33.56 10.77 15.82
CA PRO A 189 -34.17 12.08 15.92
C PRO A 189 -33.13 13.20 15.76
N PRO A 190 -33.46 14.32 15.09
CA PRO A 190 -32.50 15.39 14.80
C PRO A 190 -31.99 16.14 16.05
N HIS A 191 -32.64 15.97 17.20
CA HIS A 191 -32.19 16.54 18.48
C HIS A 191 -31.14 15.68 19.19
N LEU A 192 -30.96 14.42 18.76
CA LEU A 192 -29.93 13.53 19.27
C LEU A 192 -28.67 13.70 18.41
N LEU A 193 -27.62 14.29 18.98
CA LEU A 193 -26.35 14.48 18.30
C LEU A 193 -25.43 13.29 18.63
N SER A 194 -25.42 12.29 17.75
CA SER A 194 -24.58 11.10 17.90
C SER A 194 -23.44 11.06 16.89
N SER A 195 -23.63 11.59 15.68
CA SER A 195 -22.63 11.52 14.60
C SER A 195 -22.74 12.69 13.62
N VAL A 196 -21.90 12.67 12.59
CA VAL A 196 -21.91 13.68 11.52
C VAL A 196 -23.23 13.70 10.73
N PHE A 197 -24.01 12.61 10.79
CA PHE A 197 -25.24 12.42 10.01
C PHE A 197 -26.38 13.34 10.46
N GLN A 198 -26.40 13.76 11.72
CA GLN A 198 -27.39 14.74 12.20
C GLN A 198 -26.97 16.19 11.93
N GLY A 199 -25.74 16.41 11.44
CA GLY A 199 -25.21 17.73 11.11
C GLY A 199 -25.90 18.37 9.90
N GLN A 200 -26.04 19.71 9.94
CA GLN A 200 -26.67 20.46 8.85
C GLN A 200 -25.92 20.31 7.51
N ILE A 201 -24.58 20.24 7.56
CA ILE A 201 -23.75 20.06 6.36
C ILE A 201 -24.11 18.75 5.65
N TRP A 202 -24.23 17.64 6.38
CA TRP A 202 -24.60 16.35 5.80
C TRP A 202 -26.00 16.39 5.18
N ARG A 203 -26.99 16.94 5.89
CA ARG A 203 -28.36 17.09 5.37
C ARG A 203 -28.41 17.87 4.06
N ASN A 204 -27.71 19.00 4.01
CA ASN A 204 -27.60 19.81 2.81
C ASN A 204 -26.89 19.08 1.68
N LEU A 205 -25.90 18.24 1.99
CA LEU A 205 -25.15 17.47 1.00
C LEU A 205 -26.03 16.38 0.40
N VAL A 206 -26.70 15.56 1.21
CA VAL A 206 -27.57 14.48 0.72
C VAL A 206 -28.71 15.05 -0.14
N GLN A 207 -29.30 16.19 0.22
CA GLN A 207 -30.33 16.85 -0.59
C GLN A 207 -29.84 17.31 -1.98
N LYS A 208 -28.53 17.57 -2.15
CA LYS A 208 -27.96 18.02 -3.41
C LYS A 208 -27.73 16.89 -4.41
N TYR A 209 -27.66 15.65 -3.95
CA TYR A 209 -27.37 14.50 -4.80
C TYR A 209 -28.63 13.63 -4.98
N PRO A 210 -28.81 13.00 -6.15
CA PRO A 210 -29.98 12.17 -6.40
C PRO A 210 -30.03 10.93 -5.49
N ASN A 211 -31.24 10.46 -5.18
CA ASN A 211 -31.50 9.37 -4.24
C ASN A 211 -30.96 7.98 -4.67
N ASP A 212 -30.42 7.85 -5.88
CA ASP A 212 -29.88 6.59 -6.42
C ASP A 212 -28.37 6.42 -6.15
N LYS A 213 -27.71 7.41 -5.54
CA LYS A 213 -26.27 7.35 -5.25
C LYS A 213 -25.99 7.04 -3.79
N ILE A 214 -25.02 6.15 -3.57
CA ILE A 214 -24.42 5.93 -2.26
C ILE A 214 -23.40 7.05 -2.01
N ILE A 215 -23.56 7.75 -0.89
CA ILE A 215 -22.67 8.84 -0.48
C ILE A 215 -21.96 8.40 0.78
N LEU A 216 -20.64 8.29 0.74
CA LEU A 216 -19.82 7.97 1.91
C LEU A 216 -19.09 9.24 2.39
N PRO A 217 -19.30 9.70 3.63
CA PRO A 217 -18.66 10.91 4.15
C PRO A 217 -17.17 10.69 4.44
N LEU A 218 -16.32 11.51 3.82
CA LEU A 218 -14.89 11.57 4.06
C LEU A 218 -14.54 12.82 4.88
N LEU A 219 -13.88 12.63 6.01
CA LEU A 219 -13.31 13.70 6.83
C LEU A 219 -11.85 13.84 6.46
N ILE A 220 -11.45 15.03 6.03
CA ILE A 220 -10.08 15.33 5.58
C ILE A 220 -9.39 16.13 6.68
N TYR A 221 -8.21 15.67 7.08
CA TYR A 221 -7.34 16.32 8.05
C TYR A 221 -6.02 16.68 7.40
N PHE A 222 -5.41 17.77 7.84
CA PHE A 222 -4.08 18.19 7.41
C PHE A 222 -3.24 18.46 8.66
N ASP A 223 -2.02 17.94 8.66
CA ASP A 223 -1.04 18.13 9.73
C ASP A 223 0.35 18.38 9.16
N ASP A 224 1.15 19.17 9.86
CA ASP A 224 2.53 19.49 9.47
C ASP A 224 3.51 18.82 10.44
N PHE A 225 4.38 17.95 9.92
CA PHE A 225 5.35 17.21 10.72
C PHE A 225 6.79 17.59 10.36
N GLU A 226 7.62 17.78 11.38
CA GLU A 226 9.07 18.00 11.26
C GLU A 226 9.86 16.80 11.77
N SER A 227 10.52 16.09 10.85
CA SER A 227 11.25 14.86 11.17
C SER A 227 12.68 15.08 11.69
N CYS A 228 13.20 16.31 11.63
CA CYS A 228 14.59 16.62 11.89
C CYS A 228 14.79 17.44 13.16
N ASN A 229 16.04 17.47 13.66
CA ASN A 229 16.43 18.27 14.82
C ASN A 229 16.00 19.73 14.63
N PRO A 230 15.07 20.26 15.45
CA PRO A 230 14.53 21.61 15.31
C PRO A 230 15.56 22.71 15.60
N LEU A 231 16.76 22.35 16.11
CA LEU A 231 17.84 23.29 16.43
C LEU A 231 18.99 23.25 15.41
N GLY A 232 18.92 22.40 14.38
CA GLY A 232 19.96 22.30 13.35
C GLY A 232 19.86 23.41 12.31
N SER A 233 20.95 23.68 11.57
CA SER A 233 20.99 24.65 10.45
C SER A 233 20.07 24.33 9.27
N LYS A 234 19.28 23.25 9.37
CA LYS A 234 18.28 22.78 8.39
C LYS A 234 16.91 22.52 9.02
N ALA A 235 16.61 23.10 10.19
CA ALA A 235 15.36 22.91 10.92
C ALA A 235 14.11 23.12 10.04
N ASP A 236 14.08 24.17 9.22
CA ASP A 236 12.94 24.46 8.33
C ASP A 236 12.93 23.71 6.98
N VAL A 237 13.94 22.88 6.69
CA VAL A 237 14.09 22.25 5.36
C VAL A 237 13.31 20.94 5.24
N TYR A 238 12.91 20.33 6.36
CA TYR A 238 12.35 18.97 6.40
C TYR A 238 10.94 18.93 7.01
N LYS A 239 10.14 19.96 6.75
CA LYS A 239 8.70 19.92 7.05
C LYS A 239 7.98 19.11 5.99
N ILE A 240 7.11 18.20 6.43
CA ILE A 240 6.25 17.41 5.57
C ILE A 240 4.82 17.72 5.99
N GLY A 241 4.05 18.29 5.06
CA GLY A 241 2.60 18.41 5.21
C GLY A 241 1.94 17.09 4.81
N ALA A 242 1.10 16.54 5.67
CA ALA A 242 0.41 15.29 5.46
C ALA A 242 -1.10 15.49 5.50
N THR A 243 -1.79 14.96 4.49
CA THR A 243 -3.24 14.96 4.42
C THR A 243 -3.76 13.54 4.66
N TYR A 244 -4.64 13.39 5.64
CA TYR A 244 -5.22 12.11 6.02
C TYR A 244 -6.73 12.14 5.85
N VAL A 245 -7.33 10.98 5.58
CA VAL A 245 -8.77 10.85 5.40
C VAL A 245 -9.33 9.81 6.36
N SER A 246 -10.42 10.16 7.05
CA SER A 246 -11.22 9.24 7.85
C SER A 246 -12.60 9.07 7.24
N LEU A 247 -13.09 7.83 7.25
CA LEU A 247 -14.40 7.47 6.76
C LEU A 247 -15.42 7.59 7.91
N ALA A 248 -16.26 8.63 7.88
CA ALA A 248 -17.14 8.95 9.03
C ALA A 248 -18.29 7.95 9.24
N CYS A 249 -18.53 7.07 8.27
CA CYS A 249 -19.56 6.05 8.31
C CYS A 249 -19.07 4.70 8.87
N ILE A 250 -17.84 4.62 9.38
CA ILE A 250 -17.37 3.43 10.10
C ILE A 250 -18.05 3.41 11.48
N PRO A 251 -18.71 2.30 11.86
CA PRO A 251 -19.27 2.14 13.20
C PRO A 251 -18.19 2.34 14.28
N PRO A 252 -18.50 3.00 15.40
CA PRO A 252 -17.54 3.23 16.47
C PRO A 252 -16.83 1.96 16.94
N GLU A 253 -17.53 0.83 16.99
CA GLU A 253 -17.01 -0.46 17.44
C GLU A 253 -15.84 -0.96 16.57
N LEU A 254 -15.82 -0.60 15.29
CA LEU A 254 -14.73 -0.93 14.35
C LEU A 254 -13.61 0.13 14.36
N ALA A 255 -13.96 1.38 14.68
CA ALA A 255 -13.01 2.49 14.75
C ALA A 255 -12.17 2.49 16.03
N THR A 256 -12.66 1.92 17.13
CA THR A 256 -12.06 2.02 18.47
C THR A 256 -11.07 0.92 18.85
N LEU A 257 -10.57 0.12 17.90
CA LEU A 257 -9.50 -0.84 18.20
C LEU A 257 -8.24 -0.07 18.65
N LEU A 258 -7.75 -0.38 19.84
CA LEU A 258 -6.58 0.29 20.45
C LEU A 258 -5.33 0.19 19.57
N GLU A 259 -5.26 -0.88 18.77
CA GLU A 259 -4.23 -1.13 17.74
C GLU A 259 -4.23 -0.07 16.61
N ASN A 260 -5.33 0.66 16.41
CA ASN A 260 -5.44 1.73 15.41
C ASN A 260 -4.99 3.11 15.95
N ILE A 261 -4.68 3.23 17.24
CA ILE A 261 -4.37 4.50 17.91
C ILE A 261 -2.87 4.61 18.24
N LEU A 262 -2.08 3.52 18.12
CA LEU A 262 -0.68 3.44 18.56
C LEU A 262 0.32 3.17 17.42
#